data_AF-A0A2U9IR67-F1
#
_entry.id   AF-A0A2U9IR67-F1
#
_cell.length_a   1.000
_cell.length_b   1.000
_cell.length_c   1.000
_cell.angle_alpha   90.00
_cell.angle_beta   90.00
_cell.angle_gamma   90.00
#
_symmetry.space_group_name_H-M   'P 1'
#
loop_
_entity.id
_entity.type
_entity.pdbx_description
1 polymer ?
#
loop_
_entity_poly.entity_id
_entity_poly.type
_entity_poly.pdbx_seq_one_letter_code
_entity_poly.pdbx_strand_id
1 'polypeptide(L)'
;MLYQIAFTIHMLGLIGWGGLTTGAYYLLEFTKIRDKSFLVGYRRLVYVEWGSLLAMALSGVYMWSRLGYPTWVYPAFFMIPVLFLGEIYHWRLTYVDDLNSFLRKMRPLSLIYTVVAIVLIYDMVFKP
;
A
#
# COMPACT_ATOMS: atom_id res chain seq x y z
N MET A 1 -2.46 -24.76 8.76
CA MET A 1 -1.29 -24.44 7.93
C MET A 1 -1.61 -23.44 6.83
N LEU A 2 -2.65 -23.67 6.01
CA LEU A 2 -3.02 -22.74 4.92
C LEU A 2 -3.43 -21.34 5.41
N TYR A 3 -4.13 -21.24 6.54
CA TYR A 3 -4.46 -19.95 7.14
C TYR A 3 -3.20 -19.17 7.54
N GLN A 4 -2.21 -19.83 8.15
CA GLN A 4 -0.95 -19.20 8.52
C GLN A 4 -0.16 -18.73 7.29
N ILE A 5 -0.17 -19.52 6.20
CA ILE A 5 0.46 -19.11 4.93
C ILE A 5 -0.25 -17.87 4.37
N ALA A 6 -1.59 -17.86 4.35
CA ALA A 6 -2.37 -16.71 3.90
C ALA A 6 -2.08 -15.47 4.76
N PHE A 7 -2.01 -15.62 6.08
CA PHE A 7 -1.66 -14.54 7.00
C PHE A 7 -0.25 -13.98 6.70
N THR A 8 0.75 -14.83 6.50
CA THR A 8 2.10 -14.39 6.13
C THR A 8 2.09 -13.63 4.80
N ILE A 9 1.39 -14.16 3.78
CA ILE A 9 1.23 -13.47 2.49
C ILE A 9 0.54 -12.12 2.68
N HIS A 10 -0.48 -12.06 3.53
CA HIS A 10 -1.22 -10.84 3.80
C HIS A 10 -0.33 -9.78 4.45
N MET A 11 0.44 -10.16 5.48
CA MET A 11 1.36 -9.26 6.18
C MET A 11 2.49 -8.79 5.27
N LEU A 12 3.05 -9.67 4.45
CA LEU A 12 4.05 -9.29 3.44
C LEU A 12 3.45 -8.39 2.36
N GLY A 13 2.20 -8.62 1.97
CA GLY A 13 1.45 -7.75 1.07
C GLY A 13 1.25 -6.36 1.67
N LEU A 14 0.87 -6.27 2.94
CA LEU A 14 0.72 -5.00 3.65
C LEU A 14 2.05 -4.22 3.75
N ILE A 15 3.13 -4.91 4.09
CA ILE A 15 4.49 -4.32 4.16
C ILE A 15 4.96 -3.89 2.76
N GLY A 16 4.76 -4.74 1.76
CA GLY A 16 5.14 -4.44 0.37
C GLY A 16 4.37 -3.27 -0.21
N TRP A 17 3.07 -3.17 0.12
CA TRP A 17 2.23 -2.05 -0.28
C TRP A 17 2.60 -0.77 0.47
N GLY A 18 2.38 -0.73 1.79
CA GLY A 18 2.51 0.49 2.58
C GLY A 18 3.96 0.91 2.84
N GLY A 19 4.91 -0.02 2.83
CA GLY A 19 6.28 0.22 3.26
C GLY A 19 7.24 0.66 2.16
N LEU A 20 7.17 0.05 0.96
CA LEU A 20 8.21 0.24 -0.07
C LEU A 20 8.19 1.64 -0.68
N THR A 21 7.06 2.08 -1.20
CA THR A 21 6.92 3.36 -1.90
C THR A 21 6.83 4.53 -0.93
N THR A 22 6.09 4.38 0.17
CA THR A 22 6.07 5.37 1.26
C THR A 22 7.45 5.55 1.89
N GLY A 23 8.18 4.45 2.15
CA GLY A 23 9.54 4.50 2.66
C GLY A 23 10.50 5.17 1.67
N ALA A 24 10.40 4.83 0.38
CA ALA A 24 11.17 5.48 -0.67
C ALA A 24 10.86 6.99 -0.77
N TYR A 25 9.60 7.40 -0.63
CA TYR A 25 9.20 8.80 -0.59
C TYR A 25 9.86 9.54 0.57
N TYR A 26 9.77 9.01 1.80
CA TYR A 26 10.39 9.66 2.96
C TYR A 26 11.91 9.71 2.86
N LEU A 27 12.55 8.69 2.29
CA LEU A 27 13.99 8.69 2.03
C LEU A 27 14.39 9.81 1.05
N LEU A 28 13.62 10.03 -0.02
CA LEU A 28 13.87 11.12 -0.97
C LEU A 28 13.65 12.52 -0.36
N GLU A 29 12.66 12.66 0.52
CA GLU A 29 12.46 13.91 1.30
C GLU A 29 13.62 14.15 2.27
N PHE A 30 14.07 13.12 2.98
CA PHE A 30 15.14 13.23 3.97
C PHE A 30 16.52 13.51 3.35
N THR A 31 16.87 12.79 2.28
CA THR A 31 18.18 12.91 1.61
C THR A 31 18.30 14.14 0.72
N LYS A 32 17.17 14.81 0.41
CA LYS A 32 17.09 15.96 -0.49
C LYS A 32 17.67 15.71 -1.90
N ILE A 33 17.81 14.45 -2.31
CA ILE A 33 18.26 14.11 -3.67
C ILE A 33 17.15 14.50 -4.66
N ARG A 34 17.55 15.15 -5.76
CA ARG A 34 16.61 15.69 -6.77
C ARG A 34 16.84 15.15 -8.19
N ASP A 35 17.46 13.98 -8.33
CA ASP A 35 17.66 13.35 -9.62
C ASP A 35 16.36 12.71 -10.15
N LYS A 36 15.96 13.09 -11.37
CA LYS A 36 14.76 12.58 -12.05
C LYS A 36 14.86 11.08 -12.36
N SER A 37 16.07 10.53 -12.44
CA SER A 37 16.31 9.09 -12.68
C SER A 37 15.64 8.19 -11.63
N PHE A 38 15.47 8.70 -10.40
CA PHE A 38 14.77 8.00 -9.32
C PHE A 38 13.31 7.66 -9.66
N LEU A 39 12.64 8.46 -10.49
CA LEU A 39 11.25 8.18 -10.87
C LEU A 39 11.12 6.86 -11.63
N VAL A 40 12.15 6.45 -12.37
CA VAL A 40 12.17 5.16 -13.07
C VAL A 40 12.23 4.00 -12.07
N GLY A 41 13.10 4.10 -11.07
CA GLY A 41 13.21 3.11 -9.99
C GLY A 41 11.94 3.07 -9.13
N TYR A 42 11.42 4.24 -8.77
CA TYR A 42 10.21 4.38 -7.99
C TYR A 42 8.99 3.77 -8.70
N ARG A 43 8.86 3.94 -10.02
CA ARG A 43 7.80 3.30 -10.81
C ARG A 43 7.85 1.78 -10.74
N ARG A 44 9.04 1.18 -10.69
CA ARG A 44 9.18 -0.27 -10.49
C ARG A 44 8.66 -0.69 -9.12
N LEU A 45 8.88 0.13 -8.08
CA LEU A 45 8.31 -0.11 -6.76
C LEU A 45 6.78 -0.06 -6.78
N VAL A 46 6.17 0.85 -7.54
CA VAL A 46 4.70 0.91 -7.69
C VAL A 46 4.14 -0.38 -8.31
N TYR A 47 4.85 -1.03 -9.23
CA TYR A 47 4.41 -2.34 -9.75
C TYR A 47 4.50 -3.45 -8.70
N VAL A 48 5.51 -3.41 -7.83
CA VAL A 48 5.61 -4.34 -6.69
C VAL A 48 4.46 -4.09 -5.72
N GLU A 49 4.16 -2.82 -5.44
CA GLU A 49 3.04 -2.39 -4.60
C GLU A 49 1.69 -2.93 -5.10
N TRP A 50 1.44 -2.88 -6.42
CA TRP A 50 0.24 -3.48 -7.01
C TRP A 50 0.19 -5.00 -6.82
N GLY A 51 1.32 -5.69 -7.00
CA GLY A 51 1.43 -7.12 -6.73
C GLY A 51 1.18 -7.45 -5.26
N SER A 52 1.72 -6.64 -4.36
CA SER A 52 1.52 -6.74 -2.91
C SER A 52 0.07 -6.52 -2.50
N LEU A 53 -0.61 -5.52 -3.08
CA LEU A 53 -2.05 -5.29 -2.88
C LEU A 53 -2.89 -6.47 -3.35
N LEU A 54 -2.58 -7.03 -4.53
CA LEU A 54 -3.30 -8.19 -5.04
C LEU A 54 -3.12 -9.40 -4.11
N ALA A 55 -1.89 -9.66 -3.67
CA ALA A 55 -1.58 -10.73 -2.74
C ALA A 55 -2.30 -10.53 -1.38
N MET A 56 -2.30 -9.30 -0.86
CA MET A 56 -3.02 -8.92 0.35
C MET A 56 -4.53 -9.11 0.21
N ALA A 57 -5.12 -8.68 -0.91
CA ALA A 57 -6.55 -8.83 -1.17
C ALA A 57 -6.97 -10.31 -1.24
N LEU A 58 -6.25 -11.13 -2.01
CA LEU A 58 -6.58 -12.55 -2.18
C LEU A 58 -6.43 -13.33 -0.87
N SER A 59 -5.33 -13.09 -0.14
CA SER A 59 -5.12 -13.71 1.18
C SER A 59 -6.14 -13.24 2.21
N GLY A 60 -6.52 -11.96 2.18
CA GLY A 60 -7.54 -11.37 3.05
C GLY A 60 -8.93 -11.97 2.82
N VAL A 61 -9.35 -12.11 1.55
CA VAL A 61 -10.61 -12.77 1.18
C VAL A 61 -10.62 -14.22 1.66
N TYR A 62 -9.51 -14.95 1.47
CA TYR A 62 -9.40 -16.31 1.97
C TYR A 62 -9.53 -16.37 3.50
N MET A 63 -8.78 -15.55 4.24
CA MET A 63 -8.86 -15.52 5.71
C MET A 63 -10.27 -15.15 6.20
N TRP A 64 -10.88 -14.14 5.61
CA TRP A 64 -12.24 -13.70 5.94
C TRP A 64 -13.26 -14.83 5.77
N SER A 65 -13.17 -15.60 4.68
CA SER A 65 -14.01 -16.79 4.48
C SER A 65 -13.81 -17.88 5.54
N ARG A 66 -12.57 -18.04 6.03
CA ARG A 66 -12.25 -19.05 7.06
C ARG A 66 -12.71 -18.66 8.46
N LEU A 67 -12.91 -17.36 8.69
CA LEU A 67 -13.46 -16.81 9.92
C LEU A 67 -15.00 -16.72 9.91
N GLY A 68 -15.66 -17.17 8.85
CA GLY A 68 -17.13 -17.13 8.76
C GLY A 68 -17.70 -15.76 8.42
N TYR A 69 -16.95 -14.94 7.67
CA TYR A 69 -17.37 -13.62 7.18
C TYR A 69 -17.74 -12.61 8.28
N PRO A 70 -16.87 -12.38 9.27
CA PRO A 70 -17.15 -11.41 10.33
C PRO A 70 -17.46 -10.01 9.77
N THR A 71 -18.45 -9.34 10.39
CA THR A 71 -18.99 -8.05 9.92
C THR A 71 -18.03 -6.87 10.10
N TRP A 72 -17.09 -6.98 11.03
CA TRP A 72 -16.11 -5.93 11.31
C TRP A 72 -15.09 -5.73 10.17
N VAL A 73 -14.95 -6.69 9.26
CA VAL A 73 -14.01 -6.63 8.11
C VAL A 73 -14.62 -5.92 6.88
N TYR A 74 -15.95 -5.76 6.81
CA TYR A 74 -16.62 -5.12 5.67
C TYR A 74 -16.10 -3.70 5.35
N PRO A 75 -15.81 -2.83 6.33
CA PRO A 75 -15.18 -1.54 6.07
C PRO A 75 -13.86 -1.64 5.30
N ALA A 76 -13.03 -2.65 5.58
CA ALA A 76 -11.78 -2.87 4.84
C ALA A 76 -12.03 -3.20 3.35
N PHE A 77 -13.11 -3.93 3.05
CA PHE A 77 -13.52 -4.17 1.65
C PHE A 77 -14.02 -2.92 0.94
N PHE A 78 -14.70 -2.00 1.64
CA PHE A 78 -15.10 -0.71 1.07
C PHE A 78 -13.91 0.20 0.71
N MET A 79 -12.76 -0.01 1.37
CA MET A 79 -11.53 0.73 1.06
C MET A 79 -10.86 0.27 -0.24
N ILE A 80 -11.12 -0.95 -0.72
CA ILE A 80 -10.49 -1.50 -1.93
C ILE A 80 -10.60 -0.57 -3.16
N PRO A 81 -11.79 -0.09 -3.57
CA PRO A 81 -11.88 0.80 -4.74
C PRO A 81 -11.15 2.13 -4.50
N VAL A 82 -11.15 2.64 -3.26
CA VAL A 82 -10.44 3.88 -2.91
C VAL A 82 -8.93 3.69 -3.04
N LEU A 83 -8.40 2.58 -2.52
CA LEU A 83 -6.98 2.24 -2.62
C LEU A 83 -6.58 2.00 -4.07
N PHE A 84 -7.40 1.29 -4.85
CA PHE A 84 -7.17 1.09 -6.28
C PHE A 84 -7.08 2.40 -7.06
N LEU A 85 -7.98 3.35 -6.81
CA LEU A 85 -7.89 4.68 -7.42
C LEU A 85 -6.67 5.47 -6.95
N GLY A 86 -6.32 5.35 -5.65
CA GLY A 86 -5.10 5.88 -5.07
C GLY A 86 -3.86 5.38 -5.80
N GLU A 87 -3.78 4.07 -6.04
CA GLU A 87 -2.69 3.41 -6.75
C GLU A 87 -2.54 3.84 -8.21
N ILE A 88 -3.67 3.99 -8.92
CA ILE A 88 -3.64 4.52 -10.29
C ILE A 88 -3.11 5.95 -10.28
N TYR A 89 -3.56 6.76 -9.33
CA TYR A 89 -3.08 8.13 -9.17
C TYR A 89 -1.57 8.16 -8.85
N HIS A 90 -1.13 7.34 -7.90
CA HIS A 90 0.26 7.16 -7.51
C HIS A 90 1.14 6.79 -8.70
N TRP A 91 0.74 5.79 -9.47
CA TRP A 91 1.44 5.37 -10.68
C TRP A 91 1.57 6.53 -11.68
N ARG A 92 0.49 7.28 -11.91
CA ARG A 92 0.51 8.48 -12.78
C ARG A 92 1.47 9.56 -12.26
N LEU A 93 1.61 9.73 -10.95
CA LEU A 93 2.57 10.68 -10.38
C LEU A 93 4.02 10.35 -10.76
N THR A 94 4.34 9.09 -11.08
CA THR A 94 5.70 8.70 -11.51
C THR A 94 6.06 9.12 -12.93
N TYR A 95 5.12 9.71 -13.69
CA TYR A 95 5.31 10.17 -15.07
C TYR A 95 5.43 11.69 -15.20
N VAL A 96 5.58 12.41 -14.09
CA VAL A 96 5.78 13.87 -14.14
C VAL A 96 7.19 14.23 -14.59
N ASP A 97 7.33 15.45 -15.12
CA ASP A 97 8.61 15.93 -15.62
C ASP A 97 9.56 16.45 -14.55
N ASP A 98 9.04 16.75 -13.36
CA ASP A 98 9.78 17.36 -12.26
C ASP A 98 9.55 16.58 -10.96
N LEU A 99 10.66 16.24 -10.29
CA LEU A 99 10.64 15.49 -9.04
C LEU A 99 10.03 16.29 -7.89
N ASN A 100 10.14 17.63 -7.88
CA ASN A 100 9.51 18.44 -6.84
C ASN A 100 7.98 18.38 -6.94
N SER A 101 7.44 18.40 -8.17
CA SER A 101 6.02 18.18 -8.44
C SER A 101 5.56 16.81 -7.96
N PHE A 102 6.36 15.76 -8.18
CA PHE A 102 6.11 14.42 -7.64
C PHE A 102 6.06 14.44 -6.10
N LEU A 103 7.11 14.93 -5.43
CA LEU A 103 7.19 14.94 -3.97
C LEU A 103 6.04 15.70 -3.32
N ARG A 104 5.68 16.87 -3.87
CA ARG A 104 4.56 17.68 -3.38
C ARG A 104 3.22 16.94 -3.47
N LYS A 105 2.98 16.21 -4.57
CA LYS A 105 1.74 15.45 -4.77
C LYS A 105 1.73 14.12 -4.02
N MET A 106 2.90 13.51 -3.84
CA MET A 106 3.06 12.30 -3.03
C MET A 106 2.85 12.56 -1.55
N ARG A 107 3.21 13.73 -1.03
CA ARG A 107 3.06 14.06 0.39
C ARG A 107 1.69 13.72 0.98
N PRO A 108 0.56 14.24 0.46
CA PRO A 108 -0.75 13.90 1.01
C PRO A 108 -1.08 12.41 0.80
N LEU A 109 -0.66 11.82 -0.32
CA LEU A 109 -0.92 10.42 -0.62
C LEU A 109 -0.20 9.47 0.35
N SER A 110 1.09 9.68 0.59
CA SER A 110 1.90 8.93 1.56
C SER A 110 1.37 9.06 2.97
N LEU A 111 0.84 10.24 3.35
CA LEU A 111 0.21 10.44 4.65
C LEU A 111 -1.09 9.63 4.77
N ILE A 112 -1.95 9.66 3.74
CA ILE A 112 -3.16 8.84 3.66
C ILE A 112 -2.80 7.36 3.75
N TYR A 113 -1.81 6.89 2.99
CA TYR A 113 -1.38 5.49 3.00
C TYR A 113 -0.85 5.07 4.37
N THR A 114 -0.08 5.93 5.04
CA THR A 114 0.40 5.68 6.41
C THR A 114 -0.78 5.51 7.38
N VAL A 115 -1.77 6.41 7.33
CA VAL A 115 -2.96 6.33 8.20
C VAL A 115 -3.77 5.06 7.91
N VAL A 116 -4.01 4.75 6.63
CA VAL A 116 -4.73 3.54 6.24
C VAL A 116 -4.00 2.29 6.72
N ALA A 117 -2.67 2.22 6.54
CA ALA A 117 -1.89 1.10 7.02
C ALA A 117 -2.02 0.91 8.53
N ILE A 118 -1.97 1.98 9.32
CA ILE A 118 -2.19 1.92 10.78
C ILE A 118 -3.59 1.38 11.11
N VAL A 119 -4.63 1.86 10.41
CA VAL A 119 -6.01 1.40 10.62
C VAL A 119 -6.14 -0.09 10.28
N LEU A 120 -5.58 -0.54 9.15
CA LEU A 120 -5.62 -1.95 8.75
C LEU A 120 -4.85 -2.83 9.74
N ILE A 121 -3.68 -2.40 10.22
CA ILE A 121 -2.93 -3.12 11.27
C ILE A 121 -3.76 -3.21 12.55
N TYR A 122 -4.38 -2.11 12.97
CA TYR A 122 -5.22 -2.09 14.16
C TYR A 122 -6.38 -3.08 14.04
N ASP A 123 -7.07 -3.08 12.89
CA ASP A 123 -8.17 -3.99 12.61
C ASP A 123 -7.68 -5.45 12.68
N MET A 124 -6.54 -5.78 12.06
CA MET A 124 -6.00 -7.14 12.08
C MET A 124 -5.51 -7.63 13.44
N VAL A 125 -4.96 -6.75 14.28
CA VAL A 125 -4.31 -7.16 15.55
C VAL A 125 -5.30 -7.18 16.71
N PHE A 126 -6.23 -6.23 16.77
CA PHE A 126 -7.07 -6.01 17.95
C PHE A 126 -8.50 -6.49 17.81
N LYS A 127 -8.91 -6.97 16.63
CA LYS A 127 -10.24 -7.53 16.42
C LYS A 127 -10.18 -9.05 16.26
N PRO A 128 -11.17 -9.77 16.82
CA PRO A 128 -11.17 -11.23 16.95
C PRO A 128 -11.54 -11.98 15.68
#